data_AF-A0A6L4AJE7-F1
#
_entry.id   AF-A0A6L4AJE7-F1
#
_cell.length_a   1.000
_cell.length_b   1.000
_cell.length_c   1.000
_cell.angle_alpha   90.00
_cell.angle_beta   90.00
_cell.angle_gamma   90.00
#
_symmetry.space_group_name_H-M   'P 1'
#
loop_
_entity.id
_entity.type
_entity.pdbx_description
1 polymer ?
#
loop_
_entity_poly.entity_id
_entity_poly.type
_entity_poly.pdbx_seq_one_letter_code
_entity_poly.pdbx_strand_id
1 'polypeptide(L)'
;MIQSAGILQGANPQVLQSYQANDSRARQENAQSGLSERLIAANDKVSLTYSASESALTYTSSMTLQGGTNDGYDLLRGLVMNILEEQGIDLKVATDSGEIDLESLSQEDAQALIADDGYFGVEQTSDRIVHLAIGIAGGDVSRLDAIKEGVAQGFQEALDAFGGWLPDISHQTYDAVMQKLDEWAGVTDEGRKSLT
;
A
#
# COMPACT_ATOMS: atom_id res chain seq x y z
N MET A 1 -65.27 -14.61 42.12
CA MET A 1 -65.46 -13.39 41.29
C MET A 1 -65.74 -12.23 42.24
N ILE A 2 -64.98 -11.14 42.35
CA ILE A 2 -63.73 -10.64 41.70
C ILE A 2 -62.99 -9.83 42.82
N GLN A 3 -61.71 -10.09 43.12
CA GLN A 3 -60.52 -9.23 42.90
C GLN A 3 -60.72 -7.70 42.98
N SER A 4 -59.76 -6.82 43.31
CA SER A 4 -58.49 -6.84 44.09
C SER A 4 -58.08 -5.37 44.22
N ALA A 5 -57.41 -4.95 45.30
CA ALA A 5 -57.28 -3.53 45.65
C ALA A 5 -55.88 -2.92 45.41
N GLY A 6 -55.87 -1.60 45.16
CA GLY A 6 -55.07 -0.65 45.95
C GLY A 6 -53.60 -0.43 45.60
N ILE A 7 -53.30 0.76 45.05
CA ILE A 7 -51.96 1.34 44.84
C ILE A 7 -51.43 1.94 46.17
N LEU A 8 -50.10 2.12 46.33
CA LEU A 8 -49.46 3.43 46.63
C LEU A 8 -47.91 3.36 46.74
N GLN A 9 -47.26 4.53 46.69
CA GLN A 9 -45.81 4.77 46.48
C GLN A 9 -45.00 4.95 47.78
N GLY A 10 -43.66 4.85 47.73
CA GLY A 10 -42.79 5.60 48.65
C GLY A 10 -41.33 5.18 48.84
N ALA A 11 -40.42 6.16 48.72
CA ALA A 11 -39.08 6.29 49.35
C ALA A 11 -37.87 5.43 48.90
N ASN A 12 -36.83 6.12 48.40
CA ASN A 12 -35.42 5.70 48.42
C ASN A 12 -34.84 5.71 49.84
N PRO A 13 -33.80 4.91 50.11
CA PRO A 13 -32.55 5.53 50.56
C PRO A 13 -31.29 4.94 49.91
N GLN A 14 -30.27 5.78 49.70
CA GLN A 14 -28.89 5.36 49.46
C GLN A 14 -28.02 5.47 50.73
N VAL A 15 -26.79 4.95 50.62
CA VAL A 15 -25.58 5.23 51.43
C VAL A 15 -25.55 4.66 52.86
N LEU A 16 -24.66 3.69 53.11
CA LEU A 16 -23.42 3.94 53.89
C LEU A 16 -22.52 2.70 54.01
N GLN A 17 -21.25 2.91 53.71
CA GLN A 17 -20.11 2.00 53.85
C GLN A 17 -19.34 2.37 55.12
N SER A 18 -19.14 1.44 56.07
CA SER A 18 -18.21 1.70 57.20
C SER A 18 -17.80 0.47 58.04
N TYR A 19 -16.47 0.32 58.14
CA TYR A 19 -15.67 -0.01 59.33
C TYR A 19 -15.93 -1.27 60.21
N GLN A 20 -15.06 -2.26 59.98
CA GLN A 20 -14.10 -2.86 60.95
C GLN A 20 -14.53 -3.73 62.15
N ALA A 21 -13.81 -4.88 62.23
CA ALA A 21 -13.22 -5.51 63.41
C ALA A 21 -14.12 -6.07 64.54
N ASN A 22 -14.01 -7.39 64.77
CA ASN A 22 -12.96 -7.83 65.71
C ASN A 22 -12.59 -9.32 65.60
N ASP A 23 -11.31 -9.58 65.77
CA ASP A 23 -10.67 -10.90 65.87
C ASP A 23 -10.94 -11.53 67.25
N SER A 24 -11.19 -12.85 67.32
CA SER A 24 -10.58 -13.76 68.31
C SER A 24 -11.24 -15.14 68.38
N ARG A 25 -10.45 -16.21 68.10
CA ARG A 25 -10.06 -17.28 69.07
C ARG A 25 -9.45 -18.53 68.40
N ALA A 26 -8.39 -19.06 69.06
CA ALA A 26 -7.67 -20.33 68.80
C ALA A 26 -6.94 -20.42 67.43
N ARG A 27 -5.65 -20.10 67.26
CA ARG A 27 -4.39 -20.65 67.86
C ARG A 27 -4.18 -22.16 67.74
N GLN A 28 -3.22 -22.53 66.85
CA GLN A 28 -2.28 -23.68 66.93
C GLN A 28 -2.93 -25.10 66.86
N GLU A 29 -2.41 -26.17 66.23
CA GLU A 29 -1.18 -26.48 65.47
C GLU A 29 -1.34 -27.92 64.85
N ASN A 30 -0.51 -28.55 64.01
CA ASN A 30 0.78 -28.26 63.33
C ASN A 30 0.88 -29.15 62.04
N ALA A 31 2.00 -29.06 61.30
CA ALA A 31 2.66 -30.09 60.48
C ALA A 31 2.04 -30.59 59.14
N GLN A 32 2.74 -30.22 58.06
CA GLN A 32 2.69 -30.83 56.72
C GLN A 32 3.36 -32.23 56.69
N SER A 33 3.04 -33.09 55.72
CA SER A 33 4.01 -33.48 54.65
C SER A 33 3.61 -34.75 53.86
N GLY A 34 3.69 -34.64 52.53
CA GLY A 34 3.95 -35.75 51.59
C GLY A 34 2.75 -36.58 51.11
N LEU A 35 2.79 -37.20 49.91
CA LEU A 35 3.76 -37.14 48.81
C LEU A 35 3.07 -37.69 47.54
N SER A 36 3.51 -37.24 46.35
CA SER A 36 3.25 -37.86 45.02
C SER A 36 1.77 -38.00 44.55
N GLU A 37 1.29 -37.16 43.63
CA GLU A 37 1.57 -37.20 42.17
C GLU A 37 0.59 -38.11 41.39
N ARG A 38 -0.38 -37.49 40.71
CA ARG A 38 -1.04 -38.06 39.53
C ARG A 38 -1.68 -37.01 38.63
N LEU A 39 -0.87 -36.57 37.67
CA LEU A 39 -1.18 -36.07 36.33
C LEU A 39 -2.62 -35.54 36.07
N ILE A 40 -2.72 -34.23 35.88
CA ILE A 40 -3.50 -33.67 34.76
C ILE A 40 -2.55 -32.74 34.01
N ALA A 41 -2.33 -33.02 32.73
CA ALA A 41 -1.44 -32.22 31.88
C ALA A 41 -2.08 -30.84 31.65
N ALA A 42 -1.64 -29.84 32.42
CA ALA A 42 -1.91 -28.46 32.09
C ALA A 42 -1.13 -28.11 30.81
N ASN A 43 -1.86 -27.71 29.76
CA ASN A 43 -1.23 -27.15 28.56
C ASN A 43 -0.43 -25.93 28.97
N ASP A 44 0.88 -25.99 28.77
CA ASP A 44 1.82 -24.90 29.06
C ASP A 44 1.52 -23.70 28.13
N LYS A 45 0.73 -22.76 28.65
CA LYS A 45 0.47 -21.49 27.98
C LYS A 45 1.51 -20.48 28.43
N VAL A 46 2.63 -20.44 27.70
CA VAL A 46 3.63 -19.38 27.82
C VAL A 46 2.96 -18.03 27.52
N SER A 47 2.72 -17.24 28.57
CA SER A 47 2.22 -15.88 28.46
C SER A 47 3.39 -14.93 28.22
N LEU A 48 3.64 -14.56 26.95
CA LEU A 48 4.55 -13.46 26.65
C LEU A 48 3.89 -12.14 27.02
N THR A 49 4.07 -11.71 28.27
CA THR A 49 3.83 -10.34 28.70
C THR A 49 4.93 -9.44 28.13
N TYR A 50 4.75 -9.02 26.87
CA TYR A 50 5.50 -7.89 26.34
C TYR A 50 4.91 -6.61 26.94
N SER A 51 5.73 -5.86 27.68
CA SER A 51 5.37 -4.51 28.11
C SER A 51 5.16 -3.66 26.86
N ALA A 52 3.95 -3.14 26.67
CA ALA A 52 3.58 -2.33 25.51
C ALA A 52 4.21 -0.93 25.60
N SER A 53 5.47 -0.84 25.17
CA SER A 53 6.17 0.39 24.85
C SER A 53 7.00 0.14 23.59
N GLU A 54 6.83 1.01 22.61
CA GLU A 54 7.34 0.93 21.24
C GLU A 54 6.60 -0.08 20.33
N SER A 55 5.90 0.49 19.35
CA SER A 55 5.08 -0.19 18.37
C SER A 55 5.93 -0.89 17.32
N ALA A 56 6.31 -2.14 17.60
CA ALA A 56 6.85 -3.04 16.58
C ALA A 56 5.79 -3.32 15.51
N LEU A 57 5.92 -2.66 14.35
CA LEU A 57 5.10 -2.88 13.15
C LEU A 57 5.28 -4.32 12.67
N THR A 58 4.43 -5.21 13.17
CA THR A 58 4.52 -6.65 12.89
C THR A 58 3.67 -6.95 11.65
N TYR A 59 4.29 -6.87 10.48
CA TYR A 59 3.61 -7.19 9.21
C TYR A 59 3.13 -8.64 9.19
N THR A 60 1.80 -8.83 9.19
CA THR A 60 1.19 -10.14 8.97
C THR A 60 0.99 -10.36 7.47
N SER A 61 1.48 -11.48 6.94
CA SER A 61 1.57 -11.74 5.49
C SER A 61 0.24 -11.90 4.75
N SER A 62 -0.91 -11.65 5.40
CA SER A 62 -2.23 -11.81 4.77
C SER A 62 -2.75 -10.52 4.10
N MET A 63 -2.30 -9.32 4.50
CA MET A 63 -2.78 -7.99 4.02
C MET A 63 -4.32 -7.78 4.02
N THR A 64 -5.11 -8.72 4.51
CA THR A 64 -6.57 -8.64 4.60
C THR A 64 -7.00 -8.17 5.99
N LEU A 65 -7.20 -6.87 6.14
CA LEU A 65 -8.00 -6.32 7.24
C LEU A 65 -9.48 -6.62 6.97
N GLN A 66 -10.10 -7.39 7.86
CA GLN A 66 -11.48 -7.84 7.68
C GLN A 66 -12.46 -6.78 8.17
N GLY A 67 -12.83 -5.83 7.31
CA GLY A 67 -13.86 -4.85 7.68
C GLY A 67 -14.00 -3.54 6.91
N GLY A 68 -13.36 -3.37 5.74
CA GLY A 68 -13.51 -2.15 4.94
C GLY A 68 -13.04 -2.37 3.50
N THR A 69 -13.62 -1.67 2.53
CA THR A 69 -13.45 -1.98 1.10
C THR A 69 -12.13 -1.47 0.49
N ASN A 70 -11.33 -0.69 1.22
CA ASN A 70 -10.08 -0.11 0.70
C ASN A 70 -8.86 -0.21 1.64
N ASP A 71 -9.05 -0.64 2.89
CA ASP A 71 -8.07 -0.58 3.99
C ASP A 71 -6.72 -1.25 3.66
N GLY A 72 -6.72 -2.28 2.81
CA GLY A 72 -5.52 -2.96 2.34
C GLY A 72 -4.70 -2.16 1.31
N TYR A 73 -5.36 -1.34 0.49
CA TYR A 73 -4.67 -0.46 -0.47
C TYR A 73 -4.00 0.71 0.23
N ASP A 74 -4.65 1.30 1.23
CA ASP A 74 -4.06 2.38 2.03
C ASP A 74 -2.85 1.88 2.83
N LEU A 75 -2.91 0.65 3.38
CA LEU A 75 -1.77 0.00 4.03
C LEU A 75 -0.61 -0.25 3.04
N LEU A 76 -0.90 -0.77 1.85
CA LEU A 76 0.12 -1.00 0.82
C LEU A 76 0.75 0.31 0.34
N ARG A 77 -0.08 1.34 0.09
CA ARG A 77 0.34 2.68 -0.30
C ARG A 77 1.25 3.30 0.76
N GLY A 78 0.86 3.21 2.04
CA GLY A 78 1.70 3.65 3.16
C GLY A 78 3.04 2.91 3.23
N LEU A 79 3.06 1.59 3.06
CA LEU A 79 4.31 0.82 3.00
C LEU A 79 5.20 1.26 1.83
N VAL A 80 4.64 1.44 0.63
CA VAL A 80 5.38 1.90 -0.56
C VAL A 80 5.95 3.30 -0.34
N MET A 81 5.18 4.23 0.25
CA MET A 81 5.66 5.57 0.60
C MET A 81 6.86 5.53 1.54
N ASN A 82 6.78 4.78 2.64
CA ASN A 82 7.89 4.64 3.58
C ASN A 82 9.14 4.05 2.87
N ILE A 83 8.98 3.07 1.97
CA ILE A 83 10.08 2.50 1.20
C ILE A 83 10.73 3.52 0.25
N LEU A 84 9.94 4.42 -0.36
CA LEU A 84 10.45 5.49 -1.21
C LEU A 84 11.21 6.54 -0.38
N GLU A 85 10.65 6.96 0.75
CA GLU A 85 11.30 7.90 1.68
C GLU A 85 12.60 7.33 2.27
N GLU A 86 12.62 6.05 2.67
CA GLU A 86 13.84 5.35 3.15
C GLU A 86 14.93 5.27 2.07
N GLN A 87 14.56 5.25 0.79
CA GLN A 87 15.48 5.33 -0.34
C GLN A 87 15.89 6.77 -0.69
N GLY A 88 15.34 7.77 -0.01
CA GLY A 88 15.58 9.19 -0.29
C GLY A 88 14.91 9.69 -1.58
N ILE A 89 13.88 8.99 -2.05
CA ILE A 89 13.07 9.38 -3.21
C ILE A 89 12.00 10.37 -2.74
N ASP A 90 11.92 11.53 -3.37
CA ASP A 90 10.89 12.53 -3.06
C ASP A 90 9.50 12.03 -3.49
N LEU A 91 8.51 12.23 -2.63
CA LEU A 91 7.11 11.92 -2.91
C LEU A 91 6.45 12.99 -3.80
N LYS A 92 7.16 14.07 -4.12
CA LYS A 92 6.72 15.14 -5.02
C LYS A 92 7.35 14.99 -6.40
N VAL A 93 6.50 14.81 -7.41
CA VAL A 93 6.94 14.74 -8.82
C VAL A 93 6.68 16.08 -9.50
N ALA A 94 7.75 16.76 -9.87
CA ALA A 94 7.68 17.96 -10.70
C ALA A 94 7.27 17.61 -12.14
N THR A 95 6.32 18.36 -12.69
CA THR A 95 5.79 18.20 -14.04
C THR A 95 5.69 19.55 -14.74
N ASP A 96 5.56 19.55 -16.07
CA ASP A 96 5.33 20.78 -16.85
C ASP A 96 4.06 21.55 -16.41
N SER A 97 3.11 20.86 -15.79
CA SER A 97 1.81 21.39 -15.35
C SER A 97 1.78 21.82 -13.88
N GLY A 98 2.83 21.53 -13.09
CA GLY A 98 2.87 21.76 -11.64
C GLY A 98 3.54 20.63 -10.86
N GLU A 99 3.26 20.53 -9.56
CA GLU A 99 3.81 19.51 -8.66
C GLU A 99 2.73 18.48 -8.31
N ILE A 100 3.00 17.19 -8.53
CA ILE A 100 2.14 16.08 -8.12
C ILE A 100 2.67 15.55 -6.78
N ASP A 101 1.89 15.72 -5.73
CA ASP A 101 2.18 15.17 -4.41
C ASP A 101 1.57 13.78 -4.26
N LEU A 102 2.42 12.74 -4.17
CA LEU A 102 1.97 11.36 -4.04
C LEU A 102 1.31 11.07 -2.67
N GLU A 103 1.56 11.86 -1.61
CA GLU A 103 0.94 11.69 -0.29
C GLU A 103 -0.55 12.07 -0.30
N SER A 104 -0.90 13.18 -0.95
CA SER A 104 -2.28 13.67 -1.03
C SER A 104 -3.08 13.15 -2.23
N LEU A 105 -2.43 12.51 -3.21
CA LEU A 105 -3.07 12.00 -4.44
C LEU A 105 -4.23 11.04 -4.16
N SER A 106 -5.42 11.33 -4.70
CA SER A 106 -6.57 10.42 -4.62
C SER A 106 -6.48 9.30 -5.67
N GLN A 107 -7.27 8.23 -5.50
CA GLN A 107 -7.36 7.16 -6.49
C GLN A 107 -7.92 7.64 -7.83
N GLU A 108 -8.84 8.61 -7.81
CA GLU A 108 -9.47 9.20 -9.00
C GLU A 108 -8.47 10.05 -9.78
N ASP A 109 -7.69 10.89 -9.07
CA ASP A 109 -6.61 11.69 -9.66
C ASP A 109 -5.49 10.78 -10.22
N ALA A 110 -5.12 9.73 -9.49
CA ALA A 110 -4.13 8.76 -9.95
C ALA A 110 -4.57 8.05 -11.25
N GLN A 111 -5.86 7.71 -11.38
CA GLN A 111 -6.43 7.15 -12.62
C GLN A 111 -6.40 8.15 -13.76
N ALA A 112 -6.76 9.42 -13.51
CA ALA A 112 -6.68 10.48 -14.52
C ALA A 112 -5.23 10.76 -14.97
N LEU A 113 -4.24 10.57 -14.10
CA LEU A 113 -2.82 10.73 -14.43
C LEU A 113 -2.28 9.60 -15.33
N ILE A 114 -2.80 8.37 -15.23
CA ILE A 114 -2.35 7.21 -16.03
C ILE A 114 -3.26 6.88 -17.22
N ALA A 115 -4.37 7.61 -17.40
CA ALA A 115 -5.21 7.53 -18.60
C ALA A 115 -4.41 7.87 -19.86
N ASP A 116 -4.88 7.49 -21.05
CA ASP A 116 -4.13 7.61 -22.31
C ASP A 116 -3.61 9.05 -22.58
N ASP A 117 -4.42 10.06 -22.24
CA ASP A 117 -4.13 11.50 -22.32
C ASP A 117 -3.57 12.11 -21.01
N GLY A 118 -3.51 11.33 -19.94
CA GLY A 118 -2.98 11.71 -18.63
C GLY A 118 -1.48 11.98 -18.65
N TYR A 119 -0.96 12.68 -17.64
CA TYR A 119 0.47 13.07 -17.64
C TYR A 119 1.42 11.86 -17.68
N PHE A 120 1.09 10.71 -17.08
CA PHE A 120 1.84 9.46 -17.19
C PHE A 120 1.22 8.47 -18.21
N GLY A 121 0.28 8.94 -19.03
CA GLY A 121 -0.36 8.19 -20.10
C GLY A 121 0.58 7.82 -21.24
N VAL A 122 0.10 6.92 -22.11
CA VAL A 122 0.83 6.41 -23.28
C VAL A 122 1.16 7.53 -24.26
N GLU A 123 0.20 8.41 -24.59
CA GLU A 123 0.41 9.48 -25.57
C GLU A 123 1.42 10.51 -25.06
N GLN A 124 1.20 11.04 -23.86
CA GLN A 124 2.05 12.07 -23.25
C GLN A 124 3.46 11.56 -22.95
N THR A 125 3.60 10.29 -22.54
CA THR A 125 4.92 9.70 -22.27
C THR A 125 5.68 9.41 -23.56
N SER A 126 5.02 8.87 -24.58
CA SER A 126 5.65 8.63 -25.88
C SER A 126 6.10 9.93 -26.54
N ASP A 127 5.28 11.00 -26.52
CA ASP A 127 5.67 12.31 -27.05
C ASP A 127 6.92 12.89 -26.36
N ARG A 128 7.02 12.80 -25.04
CA ARG A 128 8.22 13.26 -24.31
C ARG A 128 9.47 12.46 -24.70
N ILE A 129 9.36 11.13 -24.84
CA ILE A 129 10.48 10.28 -25.25
C ILE A 129 10.90 10.61 -26.69
N VAL A 130 9.94 10.78 -27.60
CA VAL A 130 10.18 11.15 -29.01
C VAL A 130 10.83 12.53 -29.11
N HIS A 131 10.32 13.55 -28.40
CA HIS A 131 10.92 14.88 -28.36
C HIS A 131 12.34 14.87 -27.78
N LEU A 132 12.59 14.10 -26.72
CA LEU A 132 13.93 13.92 -26.15
C LEU A 132 14.89 13.28 -27.16
N ALA A 133 14.47 12.19 -27.80
CA ALA A 133 15.23 11.46 -28.80
C ALA A 133 15.58 12.33 -30.02
N ILE A 134 14.60 13.03 -30.60
CA ILE A 134 14.80 13.96 -31.72
C ILE A 134 15.71 15.12 -31.31
N GLY A 135 15.56 15.63 -30.08
CA GLY A 135 16.41 16.67 -29.51
C GLY A 135 17.88 16.25 -29.38
N ILE A 136 18.14 15.05 -28.86
CA ILE A 136 19.49 14.44 -28.78
C ILE A 136 20.05 14.15 -30.18
N ALA A 137 19.19 13.77 -31.13
CA ALA A 137 19.59 13.54 -32.51
C ALA A 137 19.94 14.84 -33.27
N GLY A 138 19.45 15.99 -32.81
CA GLY A 138 19.57 17.29 -33.48
C GLY A 138 18.56 17.49 -34.61
N GLY A 139 17.46 16.73 -34.62
CA GLY A 139 16.47 16.76 -35.71
C GLY A 139 16.90 16.06 -37.00
N ASP A 140 18.00 15.29 -36.98
CA ASP A 140 18.53 14.62 -38.16
C ASP A 140 17.85 13.25 -38.41
N VAL A 141 16.98 13.20 -39.42
CA VAL A 141 16.24 11.98 -39.83
C VAL A 141 17.19 10.86 -40.28
N SER A 142 18.41 11.16 -40.74
CA SER A 142 19.38 10.12 -41.11
C SER A 142 19.86 9.30 -39.90
N ARG A 143 19.58 9.76 -38.68
CA ARG A 143 19.89 9.07 -37.43
C ARG A 143 18.73 8.21 -36.90
N LEU A 144 17.62 8.08 -37.62
CA LEU A 144 16.44 7.31 -37.20
C LEU A 144 16.79 5.92 -36.66
N ASP A 145 17.59 5.14 -37.40
CA ASP A 145 17.96 3.78 -36.98
C ASP A 145 18.68 3.77 -35.62
N ALA A 146 19.62 4.71 -35.42
CA ALA A 146 20.35 4.85 -34.16
C ALA A 146 19.46 5.37 -33.01
N ILE A 147 18.43 6.17 -33.32
CA ILE A 147 17.41 6.58 -32.35
C ILE A 147 16.60 5.35 -31.91
N LYS A 148 16.09 4.57 -32.86
CA LYS A 148 15.27 3.37 -32.59
C LYS A 148 16.07 2.31 -31.85
N GLU A 149 17.34 2.11 -32.21
CA GLU A 149 18.26 1.24 -31.47
C GLU A 149 18.46 1.72 -30.02
N GLY A 150 18.68 3.02 -29.80
CA GLY A 150 18.83 3.59 -28.46
C GLY A 150 17.56 3.47 -27.60
N VAL A 151 16.37 3.66 -28.18
CA VAL A 151 15.09 3.46 -27.48
C VAL A 151 14.86 1.99 -27.15
N ALA A 152 15.15 1.07 -28.08
CA ALA A 152 15.04 -0.37 -27.83
C ALA A 152 16.02 -0.86 -26.75
N GLN A 153 17.26 -0.36 -26.75
CA GLN A 153 18.23 -0.64 -25.70
C GLN A 153 17.76 -0.11 -24.34
N GLY A 154 17.33 1.15 -24.26
CA GLY A 154 16.82 1.74 -23.01
C GLY A 154 15.58 1.01 -22.46
N PHE A 155 14.71 0.52 -23.35
CA PHE A 155 13.57 -0.31 -22.94
C PHE A 155 14.01 -1.68 -22.39
N GLN A 156 15.01 -2.33 -23.00
CA GLN A 156 15.56 -3.58 -22.50
C GLN A 156 16.29 -3.40 -21.15
N GLU A 157 17.07 -2.31 -20.99
CA GLU A 157 17.72 -1.97 -19.72
C GLU A 157 16.69 -1.73 -18.60
N ALA A 158 15.57 -1.08 -18.92
CA ALA A 158 14.45 -0.94 -17.98
C ALA A 158 13.78 -2.29 -17.65
N LEU A 159 13.55 -3.14 -18.65
CA LEU A 159 12.99 -4.49 -18.45
C LEU A 159 13.88 -5.33 -17.52
N ASP A 160 15.20 -5.30 -17.72
CA ASP A 160 16.17 -6.01 -16.88
C ASP A 160 16.22 -5.42 -15.46
N ALA A 161 16.21 -4.10 -15.32
CA ALA A 161 16.21 -3.41 -14.02
C ALA A 161 14.94 -3.70 -13.19
N PHE A 162 13.79 -3.89 -13.83
CA PHE A 162 12.53 -4.28 -13.19
C PHE A 162 12.37 -5.81 -13.02
N GLY A 163 13.42 -6.60 -13.29
CA GLY A 163 13.45 -8.03 -13.01
C GLY A 163 12.87 -8.91 -14.12
N GLY A 164 12.89 -8.44 -15.37
CA GLY A 164 12.40 -9.16 -16.54
C GLY A 164 10.88 -9.06 -16.76
N TRP A 165 10.21 -8.12 -16.09
CA TRP A 165 8.78 -7.85 -16.25
C TRP A 165 8.48 -6.35 -16.25
N LEU A 166 7.60 -5.92 -17.15
CA LEU A 166 7.03 -4.57 -17.21
C LEU A 166 5.51 -4.68 -17.41
N PRO A 167 4.72 -3.70 -16.94
CA PRO A 167 3.28 -3.66 -17.18
C PRO A 167 2.94 -3.33 -18.64
N ASP A 168 1.76 -3.74 -19.09
CA ASP A 168 1.29 -3.56 -20.48
C ASP A 168 1.34 -2.09 -20.97
N ILE A 169 1.17 -1.11 -20.08
CA ILE A 169 1.28 0.33 -20.39
C ILE A 169 2.69 0.72 -20.85
N SER A 170 3.73 0.08 -20.32
CA SER A 170 5.12 0.32 -20.74
C SER A 170 5.37 -0.18 -22.17
N HIS A 171 4.82 -1.35 -22.51
CA HIS A 171 4.89 -1.89 -23.87
C HIS A 171 4.10 -1.02 -24.87
N GLN A 172 2.88 -0.60 -24.53
CA GLN A 172 2.09 0.33 -25.34
C GLN A 172 2.82 1.67 -25.57
N THR A 173 3.50 2.19 -24.54
CA THR A 173 4.31 3.41 -24.66
C THR A 173 5.50 3.20 -25.60
N TYR A 174 6.18 2.06 -25.53
CA TYR A 174 7.27 1.72 -26.44
C TYR A 174 6.82 1.62 -27.91
N ASP A 175 5.70 0.93 -28.17
CA ASP A 175 5.14 0.79 -29.51
C ASP A 175 4.72 2.16 -30.08
N ALA A 176 4.08 3.01 -29.26
CA ALA A 176 3.73 4.38 -29.61
C ALA A 176 4.96 5.24 -29.94
N VAL A 177 6.06 5.13 -29.18
CA VAL A 177 7.33 5.81 -29.49
C VAL A 177 7.86 5.38 -30.86
N MET A 178 7.89 4.06 -31.13
CA MET A 178 8.39 3.54 -32.41
C MET A 178 7.54 4.01 -33.59
N GLN A 179 6.22 4.00 -33.46
CA GLN A 179 5.30 4.52 -34.46
C GLN A 179 5.53 6.02 -34.72
N LYS A 180 5.61 6.84 -33.66
CA LYS A 180 5.80 8.29 -33.77
C LYS A 180 7.16 8.67 -34.38
N LEU A 181 8.21 7.87 -34.14
CA LEU A 181 9.50 8.02 -34.81
C LEU A 181 9.44 7.70 -36.31
N ASP A 182 8.72 6.63 -36.69
CA ASP A 182 8.53 6.27 -38.10
C ASP A 182 7.65 7.30 -38.84
N GLU A 183 6.60 7.81 -38.19
CA GLU A 183 5.78 8.92 -38.70
C GLU A 183 6.59 10.20 -38.89
N TRP A 184 7.41 10.59 -37.90
CA TRP A 184 8.30 11.75 -37.98
C TRP A 184 9.29 11.67 -39.15
N ALA A 185 9.84 10.49 -39.39
CA ALA A 185 10.76 10.24 -40.51
C ALA A 185 10.06 10.11 -41.88
N GLY A 186 8.73 10.12 -41.92
CA GLY A 186 7.96 9.88 -43.16
C GLY A 186 7.96 8.42 -43.62
N VAL A 187 8.28 7.48 -42.74
CA VAL A 187 8.26 6.02 -42.97
C VAL A 187 6.84 5.47 -42.71
N THR A 188 5.83 6.17 -43.22
CA THR A 188 4.44 5.68 -43.23
C THR A 188 4.22 4.74 -44.42
N ASP A 189 3.28 3.79 -44.26
CA ASP A 189 3.18 2.59 -45.11
C ASP A 189 2.83 2.87 -46.59
N GLU A 190 2.50 4.12 -46.95
CA GLU A 190 2.31 4.55 -48.33
C GLU A 190 3.60 4.45 -49.17
N GLY A 191 4.77 4.65 -48.55
CA GLY A 191 6.07 4.51 -49.20
C GLY A 191 6.39 3.06 -49.64
N ARG A 192 5.75 2.06 -49.04
CA ARG A 192 6.02 0.63 -49.32
C ARG A 192 5.29 0.08 -50.55
N LYS A 193 4.23 0.75 -51.00
CA LYS A 193 3.36 0.27 -52.11
C LYS A 193 3.76 0.71 -53.51
N SER A 194 4.77 1.57 -53.66
CA SER A 194 5.23 2.08 -54.97
C SER A 194 6.40 1.28 -55.58
N LEU A 195 6.91 0.26 -54.89
CA LEU A 195 8.12 -0.50 -55.23
C LEU A 195 7.86 -2.01 -55.42
N THR A 196 6.68 -2.39 -55.91
CA THR A 196 6.34 -3.77 -56.35
C THR A 196 5.49 -3.71 -57.61
#